data_AF-A0A3B8LM64-F1
#
_entry.id   AF-A0A3B8LM64-F1
#
_cell.length_a   1.000
_cell.length_b   1.000
_cell.length_c   1.000
_cell.angle_alpha   90.00
_cell.angle_beta   90.00
_cell.angle_gamma   90.00
#
_symmetry.space_group_name_H-M   'P 1'
#
loop_
_entity.id
_entity.type
_entity.pdbx_description
1 polymer ?
#
loop_
_entity_poly.entity_id
_entity_poly.type
_entity_poly.pdbx_seq_one_letter_code
_entity_poly.pdbx_strand_id
1 'polypeptide(L)'
;GISSVDAATKCQDAPKGMVCVHGGSVTLGSDKGPRNERAAHSANVETFYLDRTEVSAKEYAACIKAGHCYDLYKVTIPASARRGARAVTHVNWFEAASYCRWRGKRLPTEAEWEYAARGINKADYGWGPEKPTCKLAHYRGCRPRRPQATDKGNPAGFGLFHMAGNVSEWVQDWYAPCYSGCKKACGAGCKGASPKGPCKGKTDCPTRRMKVAKGGAWNLRRVALKASTRKGWPLSYRSASIGFRCASSTPTLTPPGDKPLQLNKRPAPKAPTKPLSAEQLKIFKGFPVDDLKLKKLCPTKYRSGSNCRDPAHYVKSNEKRLKLFRPYLLNVGGGYIGIGADQNYNFIAWARSKIVWLMDYDMVIYWIHKMHRGLILNAANNKEYLAFWDKKNKKRAIAILQKVYDGDKDKKMILRAYRRYIGVLGRYFRMEWNHKDKAARDHWLVNDDNYQHMRKLYQLNRIHAIPGDLLKKNSLLGATKAAKKLGVTVRAFYFSNAEEYWNYPKTFREAMKIVPMDKRTVVVRTLSSRRWMTKRHSYFHYSVQGGLSFKKMLQARIYKGYFGFQYPSVRQMMERHRVNTPYGGFTTIGLPTR
;
A
#
# COMPACT_ATOMS: atom_id res chain seq x y z
N GLY A 1 5.36 -36.25 -22.90
CA GLY A 1 5.58 -35.06 -23.75
C GLY A 1 4.55 -34.01 -23.40
N ILE A 2 4.98 -32.85 -22.91
CA ILE A 2 4.14 -31.65 -22.88
C ILE A 2 4.42 -30.97 -24.22
N SER A 3 3.40 -30.85 -25.07
CA SER A 3 3.57 -30.56 -26.49
C SER A 3 4.19 -29.17 -26.72
N SER A 4 4.97 -29.07 -27.79
CA SER A 4 5.59 -27.83 -28.31
C SER A 4 4.56 -26.74 -28.69
N VAL A 5 3.27 -27.07 -28.71
CA VAL A 5 2.17 -26.19 -29.12
C VAL A 5 1.78 -25.21 -27.99
N ASP A 6 1.85 -25.62 -26.72
CA ASP A 6 1.53 -24.74 -25.57
C ASP A 6 2.60 -23.65 -25.31
N ALA A 7 3.85 -23.91 -25.69
CA ALA A 7 4.94 -22.95 -25.56
C ALA A 7 4.93 -21.88 -26.67
N ALA A 8 4.47 -22.24 -27.87
CA ALA A 8 4.33 -21.33 -29.01
C ALA A 8 3.16 -20.35 -28.84
N THR A 9 2.01 -20.84 -28.33
CA THR A 9 0.81 -20.02 -28.08
C THR A 9 1.05 -18.96 -26.99
N LYS A 10 1.94 -19.22 -26.02
CA LYS A 10 2.30 -18.26 -24.96
C LYS A 10 3.13 -17.07 -25.42
N CYS A 11 3.73 -17.04 -26.61
CA CYS A 11 4.61 -15.93 -27.03
C CYS A 11 4.06 -15.04 -28.14
N GLN A 12 2.84 -15.29 -28.65
CA GLN A 12 2.26 -14.50 -29.74
C GLN A 12 1.87 -13.06 -29.34
N ASP A 13 1.65 -12.79 -28.04
CA ASP A 13 1.18 -11.50 -27.52
C ASP A 13 2.17 -10.83 -26.55
N ALA A 14 3.43 -10.65 -26.93
CA ALA A 14 4.38 -9.94 -26.08
C ALA A 14 3.91 -8.48 -25.82
N PRO A 15 3.86 -8.01 -24.57
CA PRO A 15 3.40 -6.66 -24.30
C PRO A 15 4.31 -5.63 -24.95
N LYS A 16 3.73 -4.53 -25.45
CA LYS A 16 4.45 -3.49 -26.19
C LYS A 16 5.75 -3.07 -25.47
N GLY A 17 6.87 -3.20 -26.18
CA GLY A 17 8.21 -2.87 -25.68
C GLY A 17 8.90 -4.00 -24.89
N MET A 18 8.29 -5.17 -24.79
CA MET A 18 8.89 -6.37 -24.22
C MET A 18 9.09 -7.45 -25.30
N VAL A 19 10.01 -8.37 -25.04
CA VAL A 19 10.21 -9.57 -25.84
C VAL A 19 9.78 -10.79 -25.03
N CYS A 20 9.11 -11.75 -25.67
CA CYS A 20 8.87 -13.06 -25.07
C CYS A 20 10.17 -13.87 -25.10
N VAL A 21 10.61 -14.31 -23.92
CA VAL A 21 11.76 -15.19 -23.76
C VAL A 21 11.21 -16.58 -23.45
N HIS A 22 11.26 -17.48 -24.43
CA HIS A 22 10.78 -18.85 -24.29
C HIS A 22 11.54 -19.56 -23.18
N GLY A 23 10.82 -20.25 -22.29
CA GLY A 23 11.44 -20.98 -21.21
C GLY A 23 12.32 -22.12 -21.71
N GLY A 24 13.35 -22.45 -20.93
CA GLY A 24 14.28 -23.53 -21.26
C GLY A 24 15.34 -23.76 -20.20
N SER A 25 16.11 -24.82 -20.40
CA SER A 25 17.25 -25.16 -19.56
C SER A 25 18.46 -24.29 -19.89
N VAL A 26 19.13 -23.83 -18.85
CA VAL A 26 20.30 -22.95 -18.91
C VAL A 26 21.34 -23.36 -17.90
N THR A 27 22.61 -23.25 -18.29
CA THR A 27 23.75 -23.30 -17.37
C THR A 27 24.03 -21.89 -16.86
N LEU A 28 23.72 -21.64 -15.59
CA LEU A 28 24.01 -20.38 -14.90
C LEU A 28 25.42 -20.41 -14.31
N GLY A 29 26.08 -19.25 -14.26
CA GLY A 29 27.44 -19.11 -13.75
C GLY A 29 28.52 -19.52 -14.76
N SER A 30 29.74 -19.69 -14.27
CA SER A 30 30.89 -20.06 -15.10
C SER A 30 31.95 -20.76 -14.26
N ASP A 31 32.44 -21.91 -14.73
CA ASP A 31 33.55 -22.63 -14.09
C ASP A 31 34.90 -21.93 -14.28
N LYS A 32 35.01 -21.08 -15.30
CA LYS A 32 36.22 -20.30 -15.61
C LYS A 32 36.17 -18.89 -15.01
N GLY A 33 35.00 -18.45 -14.51
CA GLY A 33 34.79 -17.12 -13.93
C GLY A 33 35.41 -16.93 -12.54
N PRO A 34 35.22 -15.77 -11.90
CA PRO A 34 35.57 -15.56 -10.48
C PRO A 34 34.73 -16.43 -9.54
N ARG A 35 35.17 -16.57 -8.28
CA ARG A 35 34.55 -17.44 -7.26
C ARG A 35 33.04 -17.26 -7.10
N ASN A 36 32.52 -16.05 -7.24
CA ASN A 36 31.10 -15.77 -7.07
C ASN A 36 30.23 -16.22 -8.26
N GLU A 37 30.85 -16.50 -9.41
CA GLU A 37 30.22 -17.07 -10.61
C GLU A 37 30.34 -18.59 -10.64
N ARG A 38 31.23 -19.18 -9.82
CA ARG A 38 31.45 -20.64 -9.73
C ARG A 38 30.53 -21.32 -8.70
N ALA A 39 30.24 -22.61 -8.85
CA ALA A 39 30.41 -23.39 -10.08
C ALA A 39 29.25 -23.12 -11.05
N ALA A 40 29.46 -23.39 -12.34
CA ALA A 40 28.38 -23.43 -13.29
C ALA A 40 27.36 -24.51 -12.87
N HIS A 41 26.07 -24.25 -13.07
CA HIS A 41 25.02 -25.19 -12.66
C HIS A 41 23.77 -25.06 -13.53
N SER A 42 23.06 -26.17 -13.69
CA SER A 42 21.80 -26.20 -14.43
C SER A 42 20.66 -25.55 -13.64
N ALA A 43 19.84 -24.78 -14.36
CA ALA A 43 18.55 -24.28 -13.93
C ALA A 43 17.58 -24.32 -15.13
N ASN A 44 16.28 -24.33 -14.82
CA ASN A 44 15.24 -24.14 -15.82
C ASN A 44 14.63 -22.77 -15.61
N VAL A 45 14.39 -22.02 -16.68
CA VAL A 45 13.68 -20.74 -16.63
C VAL A 45 12.35 -20.93 -17.34
N GLU A 46 11.24 -20.57 -16.71
CA GLU A 46 9.92 -20.55 -17.36
C GLU A 46 9.83 -19.45 -18.40
N THR A 47 8.90 -19.57 -19.36
CA THR A 47 8.61 -18.49 -20.30
C THR A 47 8.22 -17.21 -19.55
N PHE A 48 8.83 -16.10 -19.93
CA PHE A 48 8.57 -14.78 -19.35
C PHE A 48 8.76 -13.70 -20.40
N TYR A 49 8.45 -12.46 -20.04
CA TYR A 49 8.61 -11.30 -20.90
C TYR A 49 9.64 -10.37 -20.29
N LEU A 50 10.56 -9.85 -21.10
CA LEU A 50 11.59 -8.93 -20.65
C LEU A 50 11.55 -7.64 -21.46
N ASP A 51 11.73 -6.49 -20.81
CA ASP A 51 11.86 -5.22 -21.52
C ASP A 51 12.97 -5.32 -22.56
N ARG A 52 12.66 -4.89 -23.79
CA ARG A 52 13.56 -4.97 -24.93
C ARG A 52 14.85 -4.17 -24.70
N THR A 53 14.77 -3.12 -23.89
CA THR A 53 15.87 -2.21 -23.54
C THR A 53 15.92 -1.97 -22.04
N GLU A 54 16.97 -1.34 -21.53
CA GLU A 54 16.93 -0.75 -20.19
C GLU A 54 15.85 0.34 -20.11
N VAL A 55 15.40 0.66 -18.89
CA VAL A 55 14.48 1.78 -18.67
C VAL A 55 15.20 3.10 -18.94
N SER A 56 14.62 3.95 -19.77
CA SER A 56 15.20 5.25 -20.11
C SER A 56 14.92 6.32 -19.04
N ALA A 57 15.75 7.38 -19.02
CA ALA A 57 15.55 8.52 -18.14
C ALA A 57 14.22 9.25 -18.41
N LYS A 58 13.75 9.28 -19.68
CA LYS A 58 12.46 9.84 -20.08
C LYS A 58 11.30 9.05 -19.46
N GLU A 59 11.39 7.74 -19.53
CA GLU A 59 10.37 6.87 -18.95
C GLU A 59 10.35 6.97 -17.42
N TYR A 60 11.52 6.99 -16.77
CA TYR A 60 11.61 7.17 -15.33
C TYR A 60 11.08 8.55 -14.90
N ALA A 61 11.37 9.61 -15.67
CA ALA A 61 10.81 10.94 -15.45
C ALA A 61 9.26 10.95 -15.55
N ALA A 62 8.68 10.15 -16.44
CA ALA A 62 7.22 9.98 -16.51
C ALA A 62 6.67 9.33 -15.21
N CYS A 63 7.38 8.35 -14.64
CA CYS A 63 7.01 7.76 -13.35
C CYS A 63 7.08 8.79 -12.20
N ILE A 64 8.08 9.67 -12.20
CA ILE A 64 8.21 10.76 -11.24
C ILE A 64 7.05 11.76 -11.41
N LYS A 65 6.78 12.19 -12.66
CA LYS A 65 5.67 13.11 -12.97
C LYS A 65 4.32 12.53 -12.54
N ALA A 66 4.15 11.21 -12.67
CA ALA A 66 2.97 10.49 -12.22
C ALA A 66 2.91 10.27 -10.70
N GLY A 67 3.95 10.63 -9.94
CA GLY A 67 4.02 10.50 -8.49
C GLY A 67 4.30 9.09 -7.97
N HIS A 68 4.77 8.18 -8.83
CA HIS A 68 5.01 6.78 -8.49
C HIS A 68 6.49 6.44 -8.25
N CYS A 69 7.42 7.29 -8.70
CA CYS A 69 8.86 7.14 -8.50
C CYS A 69 9.44 8.31 -7.70
N TYR A 70 10.54 8.04 -7.00
CA TYR A 70 11.26 9.06 -6.22
C TYR A 70 11.88 10.09 -7.16
N ASP A 71 11.64 11.37 -6.87
CA ASP A 71 12.19 12.49 -7.64
C ASP A 71 13.67 12.69 -7.33
N LEU A 72 14.51 11.90 -7.99
CA LEU A 72 15.97 11.97 -7.90
C LEU A 72 16.54 13.29 -8.45
N TYR A 73 15.77 14.05 -9.23
CA TYR A 73 16.24 15.20 -10.00
C TYR A 73 16.28 16.51 -9.23
N LYS A 74 15.76 16.53 -8.00
CA LYS A 74 15.77 17.73 -7.16
C LYS A 74 17.00 17.91 -6.28
N VAL A 75 17.90 16.91 -6.19
CA VAL A 75 18.95 16.94 -5.14
C VAL A 75 20.36 16.52 -5.60
N THR A 76 20.56 15.61 -6.56
CA THR A 76 21.90 14.94 -6.65
C THR A 76 22.37 14.42 -8.02
N ILE A 77 21.61 14.56 -9.11
CA ILE A 77 21.97 13.97 -10.43
C ILE A 77 22.25 15.08 -11.47
N PRO A 78 23.41 15.07 -12.17
CA PRO A 78 23.71 16.03 -13.24
C PRO A 78 22.66 16.03 -14.36
N ALA A 79 22.33 17.20 -14.93
CA ALA A 79 21.36 17.34 -16.02
C ALA A 79 21.68 16.45 -17.24
N SER A 80 22.96 16.16 -17.47
CA SER A 80 23.45 15.28 -18.55
C SER A 80 23.03 13.81 -18.40
N ALA A 81 22.82 13.34 -17.17
CA ALA A 81 22.27 12.02 -16.86
C ALA A 81 20.74 11.98 -16.95
N ARG A 82 20.08 13.13 -17.19
CA ARG A 82 18.63 13.26 -17.37
C ARG A 82 18.22 13.29 -18.85
N ARG A 83 19.17 13.18 -19.79
CA ARG A 83 18.84 13.17 -21.23
C ARG A 83 17.96 11.98 -21.56
N GLY A 84 16.76 12.27 -22.07
CA GLY A 84 15.61 11.36 -22.00
C GLY A 84 15.82 9.95 -22.55
N ALA A 85 16.49 9.77 -23.69
CA ALA A 85 16.62 8.45 -24.31
C ALA A 85 17.66 7.52 -23.67
N ARG A 86 18.53 8.04 -22.77
CA ARG A 86 19.59 7.23 -22.13
C ARG A 86 19.04 6.35 -21.03
N ALA A 87 19.74 5.24 -20.75
CA ALA A 87 19.43 4.41 -19.59
C ALA A 87 19.41 5.25 -18.31
N VAL A 88 18.38 5.06 -17.49
CA VAL A 88 18.29 5.73 -16.19
C VAL A 88 19.39 5.17 -15.27
N THR A 89 20.09 6.08 -14.59
CA THR A 89 21.16 5.74 -13.64
C THR A 89 20.96 6.45 -12.32
N HIS A 90 21.83 6.17 -11.33
CA HIS A 90 21.69 6.66 -9.96
C HIS A 90 20.37 6.25 -9.31
N VAL A 91 19.84 5.10 -9.71
CA VAL A 91 18.65 4.47 -9.14
C VAL A 91 19.08 3.33 -8.23
N ASN A 92 18.52 3.29 -7.04
CA ASN A 92 18.72 2.17 -6.14
C ASN A 92 17.75 1.02 -6.44
N TRP A 93 17.92 -0.13 -5.79
CA TRP A 93 17.10 -1.31 -6.08
C TRP A 93 15.60 -1.09 -5.83
N PHE A 94 15.23 -0.31 -4.81
CA PHE A 94 13.82 -0.05 -4.49
C PHE A 94 13.15 0.87 -5.50
N GLU A 95 13.89 1.85 -6.00
CA GLU A 95 13.46 2.78 -7.03
C GLU A 95 13.19 2.04 -8.35
N ALA A 96 14.13 1.18 -8.75
CA ALA A 96 13.97 0.27 -9.88
C ALA A 96 12.73 -0.63 -9.73
N ALA A 97 12.59 -1.31 -8.58
CA ALA A 97 11.44 -2.17 -8.30
C ALA A 97 10.11 -1.41 -8.21
N SER A 98 10.12 -0.13 -7.86
CA SER A 98 8.90 0.70 -7.80
C SER A 98 8.46 1.13 -9.19
N TYR A 99 9.40 1.52 -10.05
CA TYR A 99 9.13 1.78 -11.46
C TYR A 99 8.52 0.55 -12.15
N CYS A 100 9.13 -0.63 -12.00
CA CYS A 100 8.62 -1.83 -12.66
C CYS A 100 7.19 -2.12 -12.22
N ARG A 101 6.89 -2.02 -10.93
CA ARG A 101 5.51 -2.16 -10.43
C ARG A 101 4.57 -1.09 -10.99
N TRP A 102 5.04 0.15 -11.16
CA TRP A 102 4.26 1.20 -11.80
C TRP A 102 3.91 0.90 -13.27
N ARG A 103 4.71 0.07 -13.93
CA ARG A 103 4.42 -0.42 -15.29
C ARG A 103 3.67 -1.76 -15.32
N GLY A 104 3.24 -2.29 -14.17
CA GLY A 104 2.60 -3.61 -14.08
C GLY A 104 3.58 -4.77 -14.20
N LYS A 105 4.88 -4.51 -13.95
CA LYS A 105 6.01 -5.43 -14.12
C LYS A 105 6.71 -5.68 -12.79
N ARG A 106 7.78 -6.47 -12.83
CA ARG A 106 8.74 -6.72 -11.73
C ARG A 106 10.17 -6.55 -12.24
N LEU A 107 11.16 -6.61 -11.35
CA LEU A 107 12.54 -6.84 -11.79
C LEU A 107 12.68 -8.31 -12.23
N PRO A 108 13.53 -8.63 -13.22
CA PRO A 108 13.85 -10.00 -13.58
C PRO A 108 14.54 -10.71 -12.41
N THR A 109 14.46 -12.05 -12.34
CA THR A 109 15.38 -12.81 -11.51
C THR A 109 16.78 -12.80 -12.11
N GLU A 110 17.79 -13.12 -11.30
CA GLU A 110 19.17 -13.28 -11.80
C GLU A 110 19.25 -14.34 -12.90
N ALA A 111 18.51 -15.44 -12.73
CA ALA A 111 18.46 -16.54 -13.69
C ALA A 111 17.77 -16.14 -14.99
N GLU A 112 16.62 -15.46 -14.90
CA GLU A 112 15.92 -14.91 -16.08
C GLU A 112 16.81 -13.95 -16.84
N TRP A 113 17.46 -13.03 -16.13
CA TRP A 113 18.34 -12.04 -16.75
C TRP A 113 19.53 -12.71 -17.44
N GLU A 114 20.19 -13.66 -16.77
CA GLU A 114 21.36 -14.34 -17.35
C GLU A 114 20.96 -15.23 -18.53
N TYR A 115 19.87 -15.97 -18.43
CA TYR A 115 19.34 -16.75 -19.55
C TYR A 115 19.08 -15.87 -20.78
N ALA A 116 18.42 -14.74 -20.58
CA ALA A 116 18.18 -13.77 -21.65
C ALA A 116 19.49 -13.18 -22.21
N ALA A 117 20.48 -12.91 -21.35
CA ALA A 117 21.77 -12.34 -21.74
C ALA A 117 22.66 -13.30 -22.53
N ARG A 118 22.56 -14.61 -22.26
CA ARG A 118 23.25 -15.67 -23.02
C ARG A 118 22.64 -15.89 -24.41
N GLY A 119 21.39 -15.48 -24.60
CA GLY A 119 20.66 -15.58 -25.86
C GLY A 119 20.42 -17.03 -26.30
N ILE A 120 19.95 -17.18 -27.55
CA ILE A 120 19.66 -18.49 -28.17
C ILE A 120 20.93 -19.37 -28.22
N ASN A 121 22.09 -18.74 -28.42
CA ASN A 121 23.39 -19.40 -28.54
C ASN A 121 23.95 -19.91 -27.20
N LYS A 122 23.29 -19.63 -26.06
CA LYS A 122 23.73 -20.01 -24.71
C LYS A 122 25.19 -19.62 -24.39
N ALA A 123 25.70 -18.56 -25.01
CA ALA A 123 27.10 -18.15 -24.96
C ALA A 123 27.38 -17.13 -23.83
N ASP A 124 28.66 -16.74 -23.66
CA ASP A 124 29.05 -15.70 -22.71
C ASP A 124 28.44 -14.33 -23.03
N TYR A 125 28.04 -14.12 -24.30
CA TYR A 125 27.37 -12.92 -24.80
C TYR A 125 26.21 -13.32 -25.71
N GLY A 126 25.15 -12.51 -25.73
CA GLY A 126 23.93 -12.83 -26.48
C GLY A 126 24.09 -12.86 -28.00
N TRP A 127 25.19 -12.31 -28.55
CA TRP A 127 25.49 -12.37 -29.98
C TRP A 127 26.35 -13.58 -30.37
N GLY A 128 26.99 -14.27 -29.41
CA GLY A 128 27.88 -15.38 -29.72
C GLY A 128 29.23 -15.34 -28.98
N PRO A 129 30.21 -16.14 -29.43
CA PRO A 129 31.52 -16.27 -28.81
C PRO A 129 32.46 -15.09 -29.09
N GLU A 130 32.11 -14.19 -30.01
CA GLU A 130 32.97 -13.08 -30.43
C GLU A 130 33.23 -12.12 -29.27
N LYS A 131 34.50 -11.67 -29.16
CA LYS A 131 34.91 -10.72 -28.14
C LYS A 131 34.13 -9.40 -28.33
N PRO A 132 33.66 -8.75 -27.24
CA PRO A 132 33.02 -7.44 -27.32
C PRO A 132 33.88 -6.42 -28.08
N THR A 133 33.26 -5.78 -29.06
CA THR A 133 33.76 -4.61 -29.81
C THR A 133 32.81 -3.43 -29.59
N CYS A 134 33.20 -2.23 -29.99
CA CYS A 134 32.34 -1.04 -29.88
C CYS A 134 31.11 -1.05 -30.80
N LYS A 135 31.05 -1.99 -31.76
CA LYS A 135 29.84 -2.25 -32.55
C LYS A 135 28.84 -3.14 -31.80
N LEU A 136 29.33 -4.01 -30.91
CA LEU A 136 28.53 -5.03 -30.20
C LEU A 136 28.15 -4.60 -28.78
N ALA A 137 28.99 -3.80 -28.11
CA ALA A 137 28.79 -3.40 -26.73
C ALA A 137 29.30 -1.99 -26.44
N HIS A 138 28.70 -1.35 -25.44
CA HIS A 138 29.12 -0.04 -24.94
C HIS A 138 29.84 -0.19 -23.60
N TYR A 139 31.17 -0.09 -23.59
CA TYR A 139 32.02 -0.41 -22.43
C TYR A 139 33.32 0.40 -22.42
N ARG A 140 34.15 0.25 -21.38
CA ARG A 140 35.33 1.11 -21.14
C ARG A 140 36.31 1.16 -22.31
N GLY A 141 36.43 0.06 -23.07
CA GLY A 141 37.32 -0.03 -24.23
C GLY A 141 36.97 0.98 -25.34
N CYS A 142 35.70 1.40 -25.41
CA CYS A 142 35.22 2.41 -26.35
C CYS A 142 35.41 3.85 -25.85
N ARG A 143 36.08 4.01 -24.70
CA ARG A 143 36.30 5.30 -24.00
C ARG A 143 35.02 6.16 -23.84
N PRO A 144 33.85 5.59 -23.49
CA PRO A 144 32.64 6.37 -23.38
C PRO A 144 32.64 7.24 -22.12
N ARG A 145 31.97 8.39 -22.18
CA ARG A 145 31.83 9.32 -21.04
C ARG A 145 30.55 9.11 -20.23
N ARG A 146 29.61 8.31 -20.74
CA ARG A 146 28.24 8.14 -20.22
C ARG A 146 27.54 6.95 -20.87
N PRO A 147 26.41 6.48 -20.31
CA PRO A 147 25.52 5.55 -21.01
C PRO A 147 25.04 6.12 -22.36
N GLN A 148 24.67 5.23 -23.27
CA GLN A 148 24.05 5.58 -24.53
C GLN A 148 22.52 5.49 -24.46
N ALA A 149 21.84 5.84 -25.56
CA ALA A 149 20.41 5.65 -25.69
C ALA A 149 20.06 4.16 -25.62
N THR A 150 18.95 3.82 -24.99
CA THR A 150 18.59 2.43 -24.64
C THR A 150 18.28 1.56 -25.86
N ASP A 151 17.97 2.18 -26.99
CA ASP A 151 17.66 1.58 -28.28
C ASP A 151 18.80 1.71 -29.32
N LYS A 152 19.97 2.24 -28.91
CA LYS A 152 21.10 2.46 -29.83
C LYS A 152 22.07 1.29 -29.83
N GLY A 153 22.10 0.53 -30.91
CA GLY A 153 23.04 -0.57 -31.14
C GLY A 153 22.34 -1.73 -31.84
N ASN A 154 22.98 -2.89 -31.86
CA ASN A 154 22.36 -4.08 -32.43
C ASN A 154 21.77 -4.94 -31.31
N PRO A 155 20.47 -5.29 -31.37
CA PRO A 155 19.90 -6.25 -30.43
C PRO A 155 20.53 -7.63 -30.65
N ALA A 156 20.66 -8.41 -29.58
CA ALA A 156 21.26 -9.73 -29.62
C ALA A 156 20.35 -10.78 -28.96
N GLY A 157 20.61 -12.06 -29.24
CA GLY A 157 19.85 -13.18 -28.73
C GLY A 157 18.36 -13.04 -29.04
N PHE A 158 17.54 -12.91 -27.99
CA PHE A 158 16.10 -12.68 -28.07
C PHE A 158 15.72 -11.25 -28.50
N GLY A 159 16.47 -10.60 -29.39
CA GLY A 159 16.16 -9.22 -29.81
C GLY A 159 16.33 -8.16 -28.72
N LEU A 160 17.13 -8.44 -27.69
CA LEU A 160 17.35 -7.57 -26.53
C LEU A 160 18.56 -6.65 -26.74
N PHE A 161 18.42 -5.39 -26.36
CA PHE A 161 19.51 -4.42 -26.37
C PHE A 161 20.28 -4.45 -25.07
N HIS A 162 21.58 -4.17 -25.14
CA HIS A 162 22.44 -3.84 -24.00
C HIS A 162 22.46 -4.88 -22.87
N MET A 163 22.30 -6.17 -23.18
CA MET A 163 22.50 -7.24 -22.19
C MET A 163 23.99 -7.39 -21.78
N ALA A 164 24.91 -6.71 -22.48
CA ALA A 164 26.33 -6.63 -22.16
C ALA A 164 26.84 -5.19 -22.34
N GLY A 165 27.19 -4.53 -21.23
CA GLY A 165 27.61 -3.13 -21.22
C GLY A 165 26.45 -2.16 -21.05
N ASN A 166 26.64 -0.91 -21.48
CA ASN A 166 25.78 0.23 -21.20
C ASN A 166 25.60 0.51 -19.70
N VAL A 167 24.64 -0.09 -18.99
CA VAL A 167 24.57 -0.01 -17.52
C VAL A 167 24.41 -1.39 -16.90
N SER A 168 24.92 -1.53 -15.68
CA SER A 168 24.65 -2.73 -14.90
C SER A 168 23.22 -2.69 -14.40
N GLU A 169 22.56 -3.84 -14.31
CA GLU A 169 21.13 -3.86 -14.08
C GLU A 169 20.78 -4.56 -12.78
N TRP A 170 19.98 -3.87 -11.96
CA TRP A 170 19.38 -4.48 -10.79
C TRP A 170 18.48 -5.65 -11.16
N VAL A 171 18.66 -6.78 -10.49
CA VAL A 171 17.75 -7.94 -10.56
C VAL A 171 17.09 -8.20 -9.21
N GLN A 172 16.05 -9.04 -9.16
CA GLN A 172 15.26 -9.33 -7.97
C GLN A 172 16.10 -9.98 -6.86
N ASP A 173 17.13 -10.73 -7.22
CA ASP A 173 17.80 -11.70 -6.34
C ASP A 173 18.69 -11.07 -5.27
N TRP A 174 18.72 -11.71 -4.11
CA TRP A 174 19.70 -11.42 -3.07
C TRP A 174 21.07 -11.97 -3.46
N TYR A 175 22.10 -11.15 -3.30
CA TYR A 175 23.47 -11.57 -3.60
C TYR A 175 23.96 -12.62 -2.61
N ALA A 176 24.53 -13.70 -3.14
CA ALA A 176 25.34 -14.65 -2.39
C ALA A 176 26.77 -14.63 -2.95
N PRO A 177 27.80 -14.79 -2.08
CA PRO A 177 29.20 -14.74 -2.51
C PRO A 177 29.65 -15.93 -3.37
N CYS A 178 28.83 -16.99 -3.49
CA CYS A 178 29.04 -18.13 -4.38
C CYS A 178 27.72 -18.87 -4.60
N TYR A 179 27.66 -19.74 -5.60
CA TYR A 179 26.52 -20.63 -5.78
C TYR A 179 26.55 -21.84 -4.83
N SER A 180 27.73 -22.43 -4.61
CA SER A 180 27.96 -23.59 -3.74
C SER A 180 29.36 -23.55 -3.11
N GLY A 181 29.62 -24.40 -2.11
CA GLY A 181 30.97 -24.61 -1.57
C GLY A 181 31.58 -23.44 -0.79
N CYS A 182 30.77 -22.45 -0.37
CA CYS A 182 31.24 -21.38 0.51
C CYS A 182 30.23 -21.01 1.59
N LYS A 183 30.73 -20.35 2.64
CA LYS A 183 29.89 -19.77 3.69
C LYS A 183 28.91 -18.77 3.07
N LYS A 184 27.62 -18.93 3.37
CA LYS A 184 26.50 -18.15 2.78
C LYS A 184 26.30 -18.37 1.28
N ALA A 185 26.62 -19.55 0.75
CA ALA A 185 26.25 -19.96 -0.60
C ALA A 185 24.77 -19.70 -0.94
N CYS A 186 24.47 -19.54 -2.22
CA CYS A 186 23.08 -19.49 -2.68
C CYS A 186 22.36 -20.82 -2.44
N GLY A 187 23.05 -21.93 -2.71
CA GLY A 187 22.53 -23.28 -2.54
C GLY A 187 21.32 -23.54 -3.42
N ALA A 188 20.34 -24.27 -2.89
CA ALA A 188 19.11 -24.63 -3.59
C ALA A 188 18.31 -23.43 -4.12
N GLY A 189 18.51 -22.22 -3.56
CA GLY A 189 17.81 -21.01 -4.03
C GLY A 189 18.18 -20.57 -5.45
N CYS A 190 19.35 -20.97 -5.95
CA CYS A 190 19.82 -20.65 -7.31
C CYS A 190 19.70 -21.82 -8.29
N LYS A 191 19.20 -22.98 -7.85
CA LYS A 191 19.09 -24.20 -8.66
C LYS A 191 17.63 -24.56 -8.93
N GLY A 192 17.39 -25.42 -9.91
CA GLY A 192 16.07 -25.99 -10.19
C GLY A 192 15.20 -25.09 -11.07
N ALA A 193 13.88 -25.16 -10.88
CA ALA A 193 12.90 -24.47 -11.70
C ALA A 193 12.71 -23.00 -11.27
N SER A 194 12.92 -22.09 -12.21
CA SER A 194 12.78 -20.63 -12.12
C SER A 194 13.35 -20.06 -10.81
N PRO A 195 14.66 -20.24 -10.54
CA PRO A 195 15.25 -19.86 -9.27
C PRO A 195 15.13 -18.35 -9.04
N LYS A 196 14.90 -17.99 -7.76
CA LYS A 196 14.72 -16.61 -7.29
C LYS A 196 15.78 -16.22 -6.26
N GLY A 197 16.88 -16.97 -6.28
CA GLY A 197 18.04 -16.77 -5.43
C GLY A 197 17.78 -17.11 -3.96
N PRO A 198 18.67 -16.65 -3.06
CA PRO A 198 18.50 -16.84 -1.63
C PRO A 198 17.18 -16.24 -1.15
N CYS A 199 16.60 -16.86 -0.11
CA CYS A 199 15.32 -16.43 0.47
C CYS A 199 14.11 -16.52 -0.48
N LYS A 200 14.19 -17.34 -1.54
CA LYS A 200 13.05 -17.67 -2.44
C LYS A 200 12.36 -16.42 -3.02
N GLY A 201 13.15 -15.43 -3.46
CA GLY A 201 12.62 -14.19 -4.08
C GLY A 201 11.90 -13.23 -3.13
N LYS A 202 11.92 -13.48 -1.81
CA LYS A 202 11.32 -12.57 -0.82
C LYS A 202 11.98 -11.19 -0.84
N THR A 203 11.17 -10.15 -0.66
CA THR A 203 11.65 -8.76 -0.63
C THR A 203 12.57 -8.51 0.57
N ASP A 204 12.41 -9.25 1.66
CA ASP A 204 13.28 -9.28 2.84
C ASP A 204 14.06 -10.60 2.90
N CYS A 205 15.31 -10.54 3.36
CA CYS A 205 16.14 -11.72 3.54
C CYS A 205 16.99 -11.56 4.79
N PRO A 206 16.66 -12.23 5.90
CA PRO A 206 17.37 -12.08 7.17
C PRO A 206 18.88 -12.34 7.07
N THR A 207 19.28 -13.21 6.15
CA THR A 207 20.65 -13.71 6.00
C THR A 207 21.47 -12.99 4.94
N ARG A 208 20.90 -12.00 4.24
CA ARG A 208 21.55 -11.25 3.15
C ARG A 208 21.36 -9.75 3.31
N ARG A 209 22.23 -8.97 2.68
CA ARG A 209 22.28 -7.50 2.81
C ARG A 209 22.45 -6.76 1.48
N MET A 210 22.70 -7.49 0.39
CA MET A 210 22.99 -6.93 -0.92
C MET A 210 22.11 -7.56 -2.00
N LYS A 211 21.80 -6.79 -3.04
CA LYS A 211 21.12 -7.26 -4.25
C LYS A 211 22.11 -7.41 -5.37
N VAL A 212 21.79 -8.29 -6.32
CA VAL A 212 22.64 -8.53 -7.48
C VAL A 212 22.41 -7.43 -8.53
N ALA A 213 23.50 -6.98 -9.15
CA ALA A 213 23.48 -6.29 -10.44
C ALA A 213 24.27 -7.09 -11.49
N LYS A 214 23.78 -7.09 -12.73
CA LYS A 214 24.27 -7.93 -13.85
C LYS A 214 24.70 -7.09 -15.07
N GLY A 215 25.46 -7.69 -16.01
CA GLY A 215 25.69 -7.17 -17.37
C GLY A 215 26.86 -6.21 -17.59
N GLY A 216 27.51 -5.73 -16.54
CA GLY A 216 28.60 -4.75 -16.68
C GLY A 216 28.08 -3.37 -17.07
N ALA A 217 28.95 -2.40 -17.37
CA ALA A 217 28.54 -1.03 -17.65
C ALA A 217 29.55 -0.31 -18.57
N TRP A 218 29.16 0.86 -19.07
CA TRP A 218 29.94 1.69 -20.00
C TRP A 218 31.35 2.02 -19.50
N ASN A 219 31.58 2.10 -18.20
CA ASN A 219 32.89 2.38 -17.60
C ASN A 219 33.65 1.13 -17.11
N LEU A 220 33.11 -0.07 -17.36
CA LEU A 220 33.75 -1.33 -16.96
C LEU A 220 34.49 -2.01 -18.11
N ARG A 221 35.52 -2.79 -17.75
CA ARG A 221 36.34 -3.55 -18.70
C ARG A 221 35.54 -4.71 -19.28
N ARG A 222 35.99 -5.20 -20.44
CA ARG A 222 35.39 -6.31 -21.20
C ARG A 222 35.04 -7.54 -20.35
N VAL A 223 35.88 -7.88 -19.38
CA VAL A 223 35.68 -9.04 -18.48
C VAL A 223 34.41 -8.96 -17.63
N ALA A 224 33.88 -7.75 -17.41
CA ALA A 224 32.67 -7.54 -16.61
C ALA A 224 31.37 -7.61 -17.43
N LEU A 225 31.46 -7.82 -18.74
CA LEU A 225 30.31 -7.79 -19.65
C LEU A 225 29.69 -9.17 -19.89
N LYS A 226 30.28 -10.23 -19.33
CA LYS A 226 29.80 -11.60 -19.55
C LYS A 226 28.42 -11.77 -18.92
N ALA A 227 27.59 -12.61 -19.53
CA ALA A 227 26.27 -12.95 -18.99
C ALA A 227 26.35 -13.52 -17.56
N SER A 228 27.40 -14.28 -17.22
CA SER A 228 27.64 -14.81 -15.88
C SER A 228 28.04 -13.75 -14.85
N THR A 229 28.57 -12.60 -15.29
CA THR A 229 29.08 -11.58 -14.37
C THR A 229 27.99 -11.09 -13.43
N ARG A 230 28.31 -11.09 -12.14
CA ARG A 230 27.41 -10.68 -11.06
C ARG A 230 28.17 -9.93 -9.99
N LYS A 231 27.55 -8.87 -9.44
CA LYS A 231 28.12 -8.13 -8.32
C LYS A 231 27.04 -7.81 -7.29
N GLY A 232 27.39 -7.96 -6.02
CA GLY A 232 26.53 -7.58 -4.90
C GLY A 232 26.70 -6.11 -4.55
N TRP A 233 25.58 -5.42 -4.39
CA TRP A 233 25.56 -4.03 -3.95
C TRP A 233 24.52 -3.80 -2.84
N PRO A 234 24.77 -2.88 -1.90
CA PRO A 234 23.76 -2.45 -0.94
C PRO A 234 22.50 -1.96 -1.66
N LEU A 235 21.32 -2.24 -1.12
CA LEU A 235 20.05 -1.91 -1.79
C LEU A 235 19.81 -0.40 -1.96
N SER A 236 20.46 0.42 -1.14
CA SER A 236 20.43 1.89 -1.19
C SER A 236 21.48 2.49 -2.13
N TYR A 237 22.39 1.67 -2.66
CA TYR A 237 23.50 2.11 -3.50
C TYR A 237 22.97 2.71 -4.80
N ARG A 238 23.55 3.84 -5.21
CA ARG A 238 23.25 4.55 -6.45
C ARG A 238 24.55 4.83 -7.18
N SER A 239 24.57 4.61 -8.48
CA SER A 239 25.76 4.81 -9.29
C SER A 239 25.40 5.25 -10.70
N ALA A 240 26.28 6.04 -11.32
CA ALA A 240 26.21 6.41 -12.73
C ALA A 240 26.33 5.21 -13.69
N SER A 241 26.66 4.03 -13.16
CA SER A 241 26.85 2.79 -13.89
C SER A 241 25.75 1.76 -13.65
N ILE A 242 24.75 2.06 -12.81
CA ILE A 242 23.68 1.09 -12.46
C ILE A 242 22.32 1.66 -12.82
N GLY A 243 21.59 0.92 -13.65
CA GLY A 243 20.19 1.10 -14.00
C GLY A 243 19.41 -0.20 -13.80
N PHE A 244 18.42 -0.45 -14.66
CA PHE A 244 17.59 -1.65 -14.61
C PHE A 244 16.72 -1.79 -15.87
N ARG A 245 16.16 -2.99 -16.04
CA ARG A 245 15.04 -3.29 -16.93
C ARG A 245 13.98 -4.10 -16.20
N CYS A 246 12.76 -4.15 -16.71
CA CYS A 246 11.67 -4.89 -16.06
C CYS A 246 11.33 -6.18 -16.79
N ALA A 247 10.76 -7.13 -16.05
CA ALA A 247 10.22 -8.39 -16.53
C ALA A 247 8.75 -8.57 -16.14
N SER A 248 8.04 -9.42 -16.86
CA SER A 248 6.68 -9.85 -16.55
C SER A 248 6.59 -11.37 -16.66
N SER A 249 5.78 -12.00 -15.82
CA SER A 249 5.44 -13.42 -15.96
C SER A 249 4.24 -13.64 -16.89
N THR A 250 3.56 -12.57 -17.32
CA THR A 250 2.32 -12.62 -18.12
C THR A 250 2.38 -11.65 -19.31
N PRO A 251 1.71 -11.96 -20.44
CA PRO A 251 1.66 -11.08 -21.61
C PRO A 251 0.83 -9.81 -21.34
N THR A 252 -0.15 -9.92 -20.45
CA THR A 252 -0.94 -8.77 -20.00
C THR A 252 -0.17 -8.00 -18.94
N LEU A 253 0.14 -6.73 -19.25
CA LEU A 253 0.64 -5.79 -18.27
C LEU A 253 -0.54 -5.10 -17.60
N THR A 254 -0.51 -5.02 -16.28
CA THR A 254 -1.44 -4.20 -15.51
C THR A 254 -0.70 -3.02 -14.89
N PRO A 255 -0.31 -1.97 -15.65
CA PRO A 255 0.17 -0.73 -15.05
C PRO A 255 -0.90 -0.21 -14.07
N PRO A 256 -0.53 0.39 -12.92
CA PRO A 256 -1.38 1.35 -12.25
C PRO A 256 -1.84 2.42 -13.25
N GLY A 257 -3.07 2.25 -13.71
CA GLY A 257 -3.62 2.78 -14.96
C GLY A 257 -4.95 2.11 -15.27
N ASP A 258 -5.10 0.83 -14.91
CA ASP A 258 -6.40 0.33 -14.49
C ASP A 258 -6.85 1.12 -13.27
N LYS A 259 -8.11 1.58 -13.28
CA LYS A 259 -8.75 2.14 -12.10
C LYS A 259 -8.49 1.16 -10.95
N PRO A 260 -7.97 1.62 -9.79
CA PRO A 260 -7.82 0.79 -8.61
C PRO A 260 -9.03 -0.11 -8.43
N LEU A 261 -8.86 -1.31 -7.90
CA LEU A 261 -9.98 -2.20 -7.61
C LEU A 261 -11.08 -1.46 -6.83
N GLN A 262 -10.66 -0.55 -5.95
CA GLN A 262 -11.44 0.40 -5.18
C GLN A 262 -12.25 1.41 -6.00
N LEU A 263 -11.86 1.76 -7.22
CA LEU A 263 -12.57 2.71 -8.09
C LEU A 263 -13.45 2.02 -9.15
N ASN A 264 -13.42 0.70 -9.24
CA ASN A 264 -14.33 -0.05 -10.10
C ASN A 264 -15.76 0.04 -9.56
N LYS A 265 -16.75 0.19 -10.47
CA LYS A 265 -18.16 0.08 -10.12
C LYS A 265 -18.39 -1.30 -9.49
N ARG A 266 -18.90 -1.31 -8.26
CA ARG A 266 -19.23 -2.52 -7.51
C ARG A 266 -20.74 -2.52 -7.23
N PRO A 267 -21.47 -3.61 -7.48
CA PRO A 267 -22.84 -3.72 -7.01
C PRO A 267 -22.85 -3.63 -5.48
N ALA A 268 -23.94 -3.09 -4.91
CA ALA A 268 -24.10 -3.06 -3.46
C ALA A 268 -24.11 -4.49 -2.92
N PRO A 269 -23.27 -4.82 -1.91
CA PRO A 269 -23.32 -6.13 -1.31
C PRO A 269 -24.67 -6.34 -0.61
N LYS A 270 -25.21 -7.57 -0.69
CA LYS A 270 -26.45 -7.93 0.03
C LYS A 270 -26.33 -7.55 1.51
N ALA A 271 -27.29 -6.76 1.99
CA ALA A 271 -27.37 -6.36 3.39
C ALA A 271 -27.61 -7.58 4.29
N PRO A 272 -27.09 -7.58 5.53
CA PRO A 272 -27.43 -8.64 6.48
C PRO A 272 -28.93 -8.58 6.82
N THR A 273 -29.58 -9.73 6.84
CA THR A 273 -31.02 -9.85 7.17
C THR A 273 -31.27 -10.43 8.55
N LYS A 274 -30.36 -11.30 9.04
CA LYS A 274 -30.46 -11.98 10.33
C LYS A 274 -29.56 -11.36 11.40
N PRO A 275 -29.97 -11.36 12.69
CA PRO A 275 -29.08 -11.04 13.80
C PRO A 275 -27.86 -11.97 13.83
N LEU A 276 -26.82 -11.60 14.59
CA LEU A 276 -25.77 -12.55 14.94
C LEU A 276 -26.35 -13.62 15.87
N SER A 277 -25.93 -14.88 15.72
CA SER A 277 -26.26 -15.93 16.70
C SER A 277 -25.68 -15.60 18.07
N ALA A 278 -26.15 -16.25 19.14
CA ALA A 278 -25.63 -16.04 20.49
C ALA A 278 -24.10 -16.22 20.56
N GLU A 279 -23.58 -17.27 19.92
CA GLU A 279 -22.14 -17.54 19.88
C GLU A 279 -21.37 -16.49 19.06
N GLN A 280 -21.91 -16.08 17.91
CA GLN A 280 -21.33 -14.99 17.13
C GLN A 280 -21.33 -13.67 17.90
N LEU A 281 -22.39 -13.40 18.68
CA LEU A 281 -22.50 -12.20 19.50
C LEU A 281 -21.47 -12.21 20.64
N LYS A 282 -21.22 -13.37 21.26
CA LYS A 282 -20.17 -13.58 22.27
C LYS A 282 -18.79 -13.33 21.68
N ILE A 283 -18.50 -13.79 20.46
CA ILE A 283 -17.23 -13.47 19.78
C ILE A 283 -17.15 -11.99 19.42
N PHE A 284 -18.26 -11.41 18.93
CA PHE A 284 -18.31 -10.03 18.44
C PHE A 284 -18.12 -8.98 19.54
N LYS A 285 -18.60 -9.25 20.76
CA LYS A 285 -18.59 -8.30 21.88
C LYS A 285 -17.81 -8.78 23.12
N GLY A 286 -17.61 -10.07 23.30
CA GLY A 286 -17.08 -10.68 24.52
C GLY A 286 -15.55 -10.73 24.60
N PHE A 287 -14.87 -9.69 24.13
CA PHE A 287 -13.42 -9.55 24.27
C PHE A 287 -13.07 -8.43 25.25
N PRO A 288 -11.91 -8.51 25.95
CA PRO A 288 -11.47 -7.43 26.81
C PRO A 288 -11.32 -6.12 26.05
N VAL A 289 -11.82 -5.03 26.63
CA VAL A 289 -11.62 -3.66 26.13
C VAL A 289 -10.61 -2.93 27.00
N ASP A 290 -10.07 -1.81 26.50
CA ASP A 290 -9.17 -0.97 27.27
C ASP A 290 -9.92 -0.28 28.41
N ASP A 291 -9.33 -0.27 29.60
CA ASP A 291 -9.80 0.56 30.70
C ASP A 291 -9.32 2.00 30.46
N LEU A 292 -10.30 2.89 30.26
CA LEU A 292 -10.08 4.27 29.84
C LEU A 292 -10.80 5.22 30.79
N LYS A 293 -10.08 6.24 31.22
CA LYS A 293 -10.63 7.37 31.97
C LYS A 293 -11.05 8.47 31.01
N LEU A 294 -11.88 9.39 31.47
CA LEU A 294 -12.18 10.62 30.74
C LEU A 294 -10.87 11.38 30.46
N LYS A 295 -10.61 11.71 29.20
CA LYS A 295 -9.36 12.40 28.83
C LYS A 295 -9.30 13.80 29.45
N LYS A 296 -8.10 14.22 29.85
CA LYS A 296 -7.83 15.59 30.30
C LYS A 296 -7.74 16.50 29.08
N LEU A 297 -8.50 17.60 29.07
CA LEU A 297 -8.44 18.60 28.02
C LEU A 297 -7.34 19.62 28.28
N CYS A 298 -6.86 20.28 27.23
CA CYS A 298 -5.91 21.38 27.38
C CYS A 298 -6.50 22.54 28.18
N PRO A 299 -5.69 23.21 29.03
CA PRO A 299 -6.13 24.39 29.76
C PRO A 299 -6.61 25.51 28.82
N THR A 300 -5.92 25.67 27.68
CA THR A 300 -6.29 26.62 26.64
C THR A 300 -7.28 26.01 25.66
N LYS A 301 -8.43 26.67 25.48
CA LYS A 301 -9.45 26.22 24.52
C LYS A 301 -8.93 26.37 23.09
N TYR A 302 -9.23 25.37 22.26
CA TYR A 302 -9.12 25.38 20.79
C TYR A 302 -7.72 25.36 20.15
N ARG A 303 -6.61 25.23 20.89
CA ARG A 303 -5.28 25.01 20.27
C ARG A 303 -4.54 23.85 20.91
N SER A 304 -4.20 22.86 20.09
CA SER A 304 -3.18 21.85 20.43
C SER A 304 -1.79 22.50 20.41
N GLY A 305 -1.01 22.34 21.46
CA GLY A 305 0.38 22.78 21.58
C GLY A 305 1.35 21.60 21.71
N SER A 306 2.64 21.90 21.90
CA SER A 306 3.68 20.88 22.18
C SER A 306 3.39 20.08 23.45
N ASN A 307 2.79 20.74 24.46
CA ASN A 307 2.60 20.20 25.81
C ASN A 307 1.16 19.70 26.05
N CYS A 308 0.23 19.93 25.11
CA CYS A 308 -1.12 19.39 25.22
C CYS A 308 -1.79 19.25 23.84
N ARG A 309 -2.25 18.04 23.53
CA ARG A 309 -2.76 17.66 22.20
C ARG A 309 -4.28 17.77 22.05
N ASP A 310 -5.01 17.76 23.15
CA ASP A 310 -6.47 17.58 23.19
C ASP A 310 -7.22 18.82 23.68
N PRO A 311 -7.38 19.86 22.84
CA PRO A 311 -8.05 21.09 23.26
C PRO A 311 -9.58 20.93 23.41
N ALA A 312 -10.15 19.82 22.91
CA ALA A 312 -11.58 19.55 22.95
C ALA A 312 -11.89 18.05 22.81
N HIS A 313 -13.13 17.70 23.14
CA HIS A 313 -13.76 16.46 22.67
C HIS A 313 -14.28 16.70 21.24
N TYR A 314 -13.75 15.97 20.26
CA TYR A 314 -14.13 16.12 18.85
C TYR A 314 -15.41 15.33 18.55
N VAL A 315 -16.53 15.81 19.09
CA VAL A 315 -17.86 15.17 18.99
C VAL A 315 -18.42 15.12 17.57
N LYS A 316 -17.79 15.84 16.65
CA LYS A 316 -18.04 15.79 15.20
C LYS A 316 -16.72 15.93 14.46
N SER A 317 -16.67 15.48 13.21
CA SER A 317 -15.50 15.72 12.37
C SER A 317 -15.29 17.22 12.07
N ASN A 318 -14.02 17.61 11.91
CA ASN A 318 -13.60 18.88 11.33
C ASN A 318 -12.90 18.69 9.96
N GLU A 319 -12.92 17.46 9.43
CA GLU A 319 -12.39 17.13 8.11
C GLU A 319 -13.41 17.52 7.02
N LYS A 320 -13.19 18.63 6.31
CA LYS A 320 -14.20 19.20 5.39
C LYS A 320 -14.40 18.46 4.05
N ARG A 321 -13.49 17.54 3.68
CA ARG A 321 -13.47 16.87 2.36
C ARG A 321 -13.56 15.34 2.44
N LEU A 322 -14.32 14.80 3.40
CA LEU A 322 -14.49 13.35 3.58
C LEU A 322 -14.99 12.62 2.32
N LYS A 323 -15.74 13.30 1.46
CA LYS A 323 -16.23 12.77 0.18
C LYS A 323 -15.11 12.28 -0.77
N LEU A 324 -13.86 12.71 -0.57
CA LEU A 324 -12.72 12.19 -1.32
C LEU A 324 -12.47 10.69 -1.09
N PHE A 325 -12.87 10.15 0.07
CA PHE A 325 -12.76 8.72 0.36
C PHE A 325 -13.86 7.88 -0.27
N ARG A 326 -15.00 8.49 -0.60
CA ARG A 326 -16.21 7.78 -1.02
C ARG A 326 -15.97 6.83 -2.20
N PRO A 327 -15.34 7.23 -3.33
CA PRO A 327 -15.14 6.32 -4.45
C PRO A 327 -14.40 5.03 -4.03
N TYR A 328 -13.49 5.13 -3.08
CA TYR A 328 -12.68 4.01 -2.61
C TYR A 328 -13.38 3.12 -1.59
N LEU A 329 -14.34 3.67 -0.84
CA LEU A 329 -15.15 2.94 0.14
C LEU A 329 -16.39 2.31 -0.50
N LEU A 330 -16.95 2.90 -1.55
CA LEU A 330 -18.28 2.55 -2.04
C LEU A 330 -18.46 1.03 -2.26
N ASN A 331 -19.39 0.40 -1.56
CA ASN A 331 -19.72 -1.03 -1.72
C ASN A 331 -18.55 -2.01 -1.52
N VAL A 332 -17.50 -1.66 -0.76
CA VAL A 332 -16.44 -2.64 -0.44
C VAL A 332 -16.97 -3.81 0.43
N GLY A 333 -18.02 -3.58 1.21
CA GLY A 333 -18.66 -4.56 2.10
C GLY A 333 -17.77 -4.93 3.30
N GLY A 334 -17.97 -6.13 3.84
CA GLY A 334 -17.12 -6.68 4.91
C GLY A 334 -17.25 -5.96 6.25
N GLY A 335 -16.23 -6.10 7.10
CA GLY A 335 -16.14 -5.44 8.40
C GLY A 335 -15.59 -4.01 8.31
N TYR A 336 -15.96 -3.18 9.28
CA TYR A 336 -15.46 -1.81 9.48
C TYR A 336 -14.81 -1.67 10.86
N ILE A 337 -13.66 -1.01 10.93
CA ILE A 337 -13.02 -0.60 12.18
C ILE A 337 -12.63 0.88 12.07
N GLY A 338 -13.09 1.74 12.97
CA GLY A 338 -12.74 3.16 12.89
C GLY A 338 -12.83 3.92 14.21
N ILE A 339 -12.16 5.07 14.24
CA ILE A 339 -12.15 6.01 15.37
C ILE A 339 -12.88 7.31 15.06
N GLY A 340 -13.17 8.12 16.08
CA GLY A 340 -13.86 9.39 15.94
C GLY A 340 -15.38 9.23 15.92
N ALA A 341 -16.08 10.35 15.73
CA ALA A 341 -17.52 10.44 15.91
C ALA A 341 -18.32 10.07 14.64
N ASP A 342 -19.15 11.00 14.17
CA ASP A 342 -20.21 10.79 13.19
C ASP A 342 -19.70 10.46 11.78
N GLN A 343 -18.48 10.86 11.42
CA GLN A 343 -17.92 10.58 10.10
C GLN A 343 -17.81 9.08 9.80
N ASN A 344 -17.68 8.23 10.84
CA ASN A 344 -17.69 6.79 10.68
C ASN A 344 -18.98 6.29 10.03
N TYR A 345 -20.12 6.92 10.34
CA TYR A 345 -21.43 6.48 9.84
C TYR A 345 -21.54 6.70 8.33
N ASN A 346 -20.94 7.77 7.81
CA ASN A 346 -20.78 7.97 6.36
C ASN A 346 -19.96 6.84 5.74
N PHE A 347 -18.82 6.50 6.33
CA PHE A 347 -17.94 5.46 5.79
C PHE A 347 -18.54 4.06 5.85
N ILE A 348 -19.24 3.73 6.95
CA ILE A 348 -19.96 2.46 7.11
C ILE A 348 -21.07 2.35 6.05
N ALA A 349 -21.86 3.42 5.88
CA ALA A 349 -22.95 3.45 4.91
C ALA A 349 -22.43 3.34 3.47
N TRP A 350 -21.43 4.13 3.09
CA TRP A 350 -20.81 4.04 1.76
C TRP A 350 -20.18 2.68 1.52
N ALA A 351 -19.50 2.11 2.52
CA ALA A 351 -18.91 0.78 2.42
C ALA A 351 -19.95 -0.34 2.36
N ARG A 352 -21.19 -0.11 2.81
CA ARG A 352 -22.20 -1.15 3.05
C ARG A 352 -21.63 -2.24 3.95
N SER A 353 -20.96 -1.83 5.02
CA SER A 353 -20.32 -2.75 5.96
C SER A 353 -21.37 -3.62 6.65
N LYS A 354 -21.01 -4.88 6.95
CA LYS A 354 -21.93 -5.87 7.51
C LYS A 354 -21.76 -6.06 9.01
N ILE A 355 -20.64 -5.59 9.56
CA ILE A 355 -20.29 -5.66 10.98
C ILE A 355 -19.26 -4.58 11.29
N VAL A 356 -19.39 -3.93 12.44
CA VAL A 356 -18.71 -2.67 12.73
C VAL A 356 -18.18 -2.65 14.16
N TRP A 357 -16.92 -2.29 14.32
CA TRP A 357 -16.34 -1.88 15.60
C TRP A 357 -16.00 -0.39 15.55
N LEU A 358 -16.68 0.41 16.37
CA LEU A 358 -16.41 1.84 16.56
C LEU A 358 -15.60 1.96 17.85
N MET A 359 -14.38 2.47 17.78
CA MET A 359 -13.53 2.62 18.97
C MET A 359 -13.08 4.05 19.15
N ASP A 360 -13.02 4.54 20.37
CA ASP A 360 -12.36 5.82 20.64
C ASP A 360 -11.73 5.82 22.02
N TYR A 361 -10.62 6.54 22.16
CA TYR A 361 -9.94 6.68 23.43
C TYR A 361 -10.62 7.77 24.29
N ASP A 362 -11.38 8.66 23.66
CA ASP A 362 -12.20 9.67 24.30
C ASP A 362 -13.58 9.09 24.66
N MET A 363 -13.79 8.84 25.95
CA MET A 363 -15.04 8.28 26.48
C MET A 363 -16.29 9.07 26.09
N VAL A 364 -16.18 10.38 25.82
CA VAL A 364 -17.31 11.18 25.32
C VAL A 364 -17.78 10.68 23.95
N ILE A 365 -16.85 10.30 23.07
CA ILE A 365 -17.17 9.81 21.72
C ILE A 365 -17.80 8.43 21.80
N TYR A 366 -17.28 7.56 22.67
CA TYR A 366 -17.91 6.27 22.98
C TYR A 366 -19.37 6.43 23.47
N TRP A 367 -19.63 7.35 24.41
CA TRP A 367 -21.01 7.63 24.84
C TRP A 367 -21.88 8.23 23.74
N ILE A 368 -21.33 9.05 22.85
CA ILE A 368 -22.06 9.56 21.68
C ILE A 368 -22.47 8.41 20.76
N HIS A 369 -21.62 7.41 20.51
CA HIS A 369 -22.03 6.22 19.76
C HIS A 369 -23.15 5.43 20.44
N LYS A 370 -23.16 5.38 21.78
CA LYS A 370 -24.31 4.84 22.54
C LYS A 370 -25.56 5.71 22.29
N MET A 371 -25.48 7.04 22.38
CA MET A 371 -26.62 7.90 22.06
C MET A 371 -27.15 7.68 20.64
N HIS A 372 -26.27 7.59 19.64
CA HIS A 372 -26.66 7.23 18.27
C HIS A 372 -27.46 5.93 18.24
N ARG A 373 -26.96 4.86 18.88
CA ARG A 373 -27.68 3.59 18.96
C ARG A 373 -29.08 3.77 19.55
N GLY A 374 -29.18 4.38 20.73
CA GLY A 374 -30.44 4.51 21.45
C GLY A 374 -31.46 5.33 20.66
N LEU A 375 -31.04 6.45 20.09
CA LEU A 375 -31.92 7.34 19.31
C LEU A 375 -32.28 6.76 17.94
N ILE A 376 -31.37 6.08 17.24
CA ILE A 376 -31.66 5.45 15.92
C ILE A 376 -32.68 4.32 16.07
N LEU A 377 -32.56 3.49 17.10
CA LEU A 377 -33.50 2.39 17.33
C LEU A 377 -34.90 2.87 17.72
N ASN A 378 -35.01 4.07 18.29
CA ASN A 378 -36.27 4.67 18.73
C ASN A 378 -36.76 5.78 17.80
N ALA A 379 -36.17 5.90 16.61
CA ALA A 379 -36.68 6.74 15.53
C ALA A 379 -37.34 5.86 14.47
N ALA A 380 -38.50 6.30 13.96
CA ALA A 380 -39.18 5.69 12.83
C ALA A 380 -38.40 5.90 11.53
N ASN A 381 -37.80 7.08 11.36
CA ASN A 381 -37.04 7.49 10.18
C ASN A 381 -35.94 8.52 10.53
N ASN A 382 -35.16 8.92 9.53
CA ASN A 382 -34.08 9.89 9.69
C ASN A 382 -34.55 11.29 10.12
N LYS A 383 -35.75 11.75 9.69
CA LYS A 383 -36.32 13.03 10.13
C LYS A 383 -36.60 13.04 11.62
N GLU A 384 -37.19 11.97 12.14
CA GLU A 384 -37.43 11.84 13.58
C GLU A 384 -36.13 11.73 14.37
N TYR A 385 -35.15 10.99 13.84
CA TYR A 385 -33.83 10.94 14.45
C TYR A 385 -33.17 12.33 14.52
N LEU A 386 -33.23 13.12 13.43
CA LEU A 386 -32.74 14.49 13.41
C LEU A 386 -33.46 15.33 14.47
N ALA A 387 -34.77 15.18 14.59
CA ALA A 387 -35.60 15.93 15.52
C ALA A 387 -35.19 15.69 16.98
N PHE A 388 -34.67 14.51 17.35
CA PHE A 388 -34.17 14.28 18.72
C PHE A 388 -33.07 15.26 19.11
N TRP A 389 -32.23 15.68 18.16
CA TRP A 389 -31.15 16.64 18.43
C TRP A 389 -31.59 18.10 18.50
N ASP A 390 -32.87 18.40 18.31
CA ASP A 390 -33.42 19.73 18.54
C ASP A 390 -33.66 19.98 20.03
N LYS A 391 -33.30 21.18 20.50
CA LYS A 391 -33.48 21.57 21.90
C LYS A 391 -34.93 21.43 22.38
N LYS A 392 -35.92 21.68 21.50
CA LYS A 392 -37.36 21.52 21.81
C LYS A 392 -37.72 20.07 22.17
N ASN A 393 -37.04 19.10 21.57
CA ASN A 393 -37.29 17.66 21.79
C ASN A 393 -36.35 17.05 22.85
N LYS A 394 -35.57 17.89 23.58
CA LYS A 394 -34.57 17.44 24.56
C LYS A 394 -35.18 16.52 25.63
N LYS A 395 -36.36 16.84 26.17
CA LYS A 395 -37.03 16.03 27.20
C LYS A 395 -37.35 14.63 26.67
N ARG A 396 -37.95 14.56 25.47
CA ARG A 396 -38.28 13.31 24.77
C ARG A 396 -37.04 12.43 24.53
N ALA A 397 -35.98 13.02 23.98
CA ALA A 397 -34.74 12.29 23.73
C ALA A 397 -34.05 11.79 25.03
N ILE A 398 -34.10 12.57 26.11
CA ILE A 398 -33.58 12.15 27.42
C ILE A 398 -34.38 10.97 27.97
N ALA A 399 -35.71 11.00 27.89
CA ALA A 399 -36.57 9.91 28.35
C ALA A 399 -36.26 8.59 27.60
N ILE A 400 -36.07 8.67 26.28
CA ILE A 400 -35.64 7.53 25.46
C ILE A 400 -34.30 6.99 25.96
N LEU A 401 -33.29 7.85 26.12
CA LEU A 401 -31.96 7.42 26.56
C LEU A 401 -31.95 6.87 27.99
N GLN A 402 -32.79 7.41 28.89
CA GLN A 402 -32.98 6.89 30.23
C GLN A 402 -33.52 5.46 30.22
N LYS A 403 -34.53 5.19 29.39
CA LYS A 403 -35.14 3.87 29.23
C LYS A 403 -34.17 2.88 28.56
N VAL A 404 -33.53 3.29 27.47
CA VAL A 404 -32.60 2.43 26.71
C VAL A 404 -31.39 1.99 27.53
N TYR A 405 -30.89 2.87 28.39
CA TYR A 405 -29.70 2.64 29.19
C TYR A 405 -30.02 2.41 30.67
N ASP A 406 -31.21 1.92 30.98
CA ASP A 406 -31.50 1.53 32.35
C ASP A 406 -30.61 0.36 32.80
N GLY A 407 -30.10 0.42 34.03
CA GLY A 407 -29.09 -0.51 34.54
C GLY A 407 -27.68 -0.42 33.89
N ASP A 408 -27.48 0.39 32.85
CA ASP A 408 -26.17 0.55 32.21
C ASP A 408 -25.25 1.45 33.06
N LYS A 409 -24.04 0.97 33.38
CA LYS A 409 -23.06 1.70 34.19
C LYS A 409 -22.72 3.10 33.63
N ASP A 410 -22.84 3.30 32.31
CA ASP A 410 -22.53 4.56 31.66
C ASP A 410 -23.75 5.52 31.60
N LYS A 411 -24.95 5.11 32.04
CA LYS A 411 -26.22 5.87 31.90
C LYS A 411 -26.07 7.33 32.28
N LYS A 412 -25.52 7.61 33.47
CA LYS A 412 -25.32 8.98 33.99
C LYS A 412 -24.46 9.82 33.05
N MET A 413 -23.38 9.24 32.52
CA MET A 413 -22.44 9.94 31.66
C MET A 413 -22.96 10.11 30.23
N ILE A 414 -23.71 9.14 29.70
CA ILE A 414 -24.44 9.25 28.43
C ILE A 414 -25.39 10.45 28.51
N LEU A 415 -26.24 10.52 29.55
CA LEU A 415 -27.19 11.63 29.70
C LEU A 415 -26.50 12.97 29.91
N ARG A 416 -25.36 13.01 30.62
CA ARG A 416 -24.56 14.24 30.80
C ARG A 416 -23.97 14.73 29.47
N ALA A 417 -23.38 13.82 28.69
CA ALA A 417 -22.82 14.15 27.39
C ALA A 417 -23.92 14.57 26.39
N TYR A 418 -25.10 13.94 26.42
CA TYR A 418 -26.25 14.36 25.60
C TYR A 418 -26.64 15.81 25.90
N ARG A 419 -26.87 16.15 27.18
CA ARG A 419 -27.21 17.51 27.61
C ARG A 419 -26.15 18.53 27.18
N ARG A 420 -24.86 18.15 27.27
CA ARG A 420 -23.74 19.02 26.90
C ARG A 420 -23.65 19.28 25.40
N TYR A 421 -23.89 18.27 24.57
CA TYR A 421 -23.60 18.35 23.14
C TYR A 421 -24.82 18.45 22.21
N ILE A 422 -26.05 18.36 22.73
CA ILE A 422 -27.28 18.51 21.93
C ILE A 422 -27.27 19.77 21.05
N GLY A 423 -26.80 20.91 21.58
CA GLY A 423 -26.73 22.16 20.80
C GLY A 423 -25.69 22.13 19.68
N VAL A 424 -24.54 21.50 19.90
CA VAL A 424 -23.45 21.41 18.91
C VAL A 424 -23.81 20.40 17.82
N LEU A 425 -24.22 19.20 18.22
CA LEU A 425 -24.59 18.12 17.30
C LEU A 425 -25.87 18.45 16.54
N GLY A 426 -26.88 19.01 17.19
CA GLY A 426 -28.12 19.43 16.53
C GLY A 426 -27.91 20.49 15.45
N ARG A 427 -27.04 21.50 15.70
CA ARG A 427 -26.67 22.46 14.66
C ARG A 427 -25.93 21.80 13.50
N TYR A 428 -24.98 20.93 13.81
CA TYR A 428 -24.21 20.21 12.80
C TYR A 428 -25.10 19.33 11.92
N PHE A 429 -25.96 18.48 12.51
CA PHE A 429 -26.86 17.63 11.74
C PHE A 429 -27.87 18.40 10.90
N ARG A 430 -28.36 19.56 11.38
CA ARG A 430 -29.21 20.44 10.54
C ARG A 430 -28.44 21.05 9.37
N MET A 431 -27.17 21.40 9.56
CA MET A 431 -26.32 21.90 8.48
C MET A 431 -26.09 20.81 7.42
N GLU A 432 -25.80 19.57 7.83
CA GLU A 432 -25.69 18.44 6.91
C GLU A 432 -27.03 18.15 6.21
N TRP A 433 -28.14 18.20 6.93
CA TRP A 433 -29.49 17.99 6.40
C TRP A 433 -29.87 19.01 5.31
N ASN A 434 -29.55 20.27 5.55
CA ASN A 434 -29.87 21.38 4.65
C ASN A 434 -28.79 21.64 3.59
N HIS A 435 -27.84 20.72 3.41
CA HIS A 435 -26.74 20.93 2.48
C HIS A 435 -27.25 21.06 1.04
N LYS A 436 -26.93 22.20 0.39
CA LYS A 436 -27.43 22.53 -0.96
C LYS A 436 -26.82 21.66 -2.08
N ASP A 437 -25.59 21.18 -1.90
CA ASP A 437 -24.91 20.24 -2.81
C ASP A 437 -25.62 18.88 -2.85
N LYS A 438 -26.18 18.49 -4.01
CA LYS A 438 -26.81 17.18 -4.23
C LYS A 438 -25.86 16.02 -3.91
N ALA A 439 -24.56 16.16 -4.17
CA ALA A 439 -23.57 15.12 -3.84
C ALA A 439 -23.32 14.98 -2.34
N ALA A 440 -23.58 16.03 -1.55
CA ALA A 440 -23.52 15.99 -0.09
C ALA A 440 -24.76 15.34 0.55
N ARG A 441 -25.86 15.19 -0.20
CA ARG A 441 -27.04 14.44 0.27
C ARG A 441 -26.79 12.94 0.43
N ASP A 442 -25.68 12.41 -0.08
CA ASP A 442 -25.24 11.03 0.19
C ASP A 442 -24.64 10.83 1.60
N HIS A 443 -24.97 11.72 2.53
CA HIS A 443 -24.65 11.62 3.94
C HIS A 443 -25.50 10.54 4.64
N TRP A 444 -24.95 9.89 5.67
CA TRP A 444 -25.61 8.76 6.35
C TRP A 444 -26.96 9.10 6.97
N LEU A 445 -27.12 10.34 7.41
CA LEU A 445 -28.35 10.85 7.99
C LEU A 445 -29.35 11.30 6.91
N VAL A 446 -28.87 11.89 5.82
CA VAL A 446 -29.71 12.61 4.86
C VAL A 446 -30.27 11.68 3.79
N ASN A 447 -29.46 10.73 3.32
CA ASN A 447 -29.90 9.72 2.38
C ASN A 447 -30.63 8.59 3.12
N ASP A 448 -31.87 8.32 2.71
CA ASP A 448 -32.75 7.33 3.34
C ASP A 448 -32.12 5.93 3.31
N ASP A 449 -31.55 5.48 2.18
CA ASP A 449 -30.94 4.15 2.07
C ASP A 449 -29.71 3.99 2.98
N ASN A 450 -28.94 5.05 3.16
CA ASN A 450 -27.80 5.05 4.08
C ASN A 450 -28.27 5.01 5.52
N TYR A 451 -29.29 5.80 5.88
CA TYR A 451 -29.86 5.79 7.22
C TYR A 451 -30.48 4.43 7.56
N GLN A 452 -31.28 3.85 6.65
CA GLN A 452 -31.89 2.53 6.84
C GLN A 452 -30.84 1.43 6.96
N HIS A 453 -29.74 1.52 6.21
CA HIS A 453 -28.61 0.61 6.39
C HIS A 453 -28.03 0.70 7.82
N MET A 454 -27.78 1.90 8.33
CA MET A 454 -27.29 2.10 9.70
C MET A 454 -28.28 1.58 10.76
N ARG A 455 -29.57 1.91 10.60
CA ARG A 455 -30.65 1.45 11.48
C ARG A 455 -30.73 -0.06 11.50
N LYS A 456 -30.68 -0.72 10.32
CA LYS A 456 -30.70 -2.18 10.22
C LYS A 456 -29.51 -2.82 10.92
N LEU A 457 -28.31 -2.28 10.78
CA LEU A 457 -27.14 -2.82 11.50
C LEU A 457 -27.32 -2.74 13.03
N TYR A 458 -27.92 -1.66 13.56
CA TYR A 458 -28.22 -1.57 14.98
C TYR A 458 -29.31 -2.53 15.44
N GLN A 459 -30.38 -2.71 14.65
CA GLN A 459 -31.45 -3.68 14.93
C GLN A 459 -30.89 -5.10 14.99
N LEU A 460 -29.94 -5.42 14.11
CA LEU A 460 -29.31 -6.74 14.04
C LEU A 460 -28.12 -6.93 14.99
N ASN A 461 -27.85 -5.97 15.89
CA ASN A 461 -26.71 -5.99 16.82
C ASN A 461 -25.33 -6.13 16.14
N ARG A 462 -25.15 -5.51 14.98
CA ARG A 462 -23.92 -5.58 14.15
C ARG A 462 -23.00 -4.36 14.27
N ILE A 463 -23.29 -3.43 15.17
CA ILE A 463 -22.42 -2.31 15.53
C ILE A 463 -22.06 -2.42 17.00
N HIS A 464 -20.75 -2.42 17.30
CA HIS A 464 -20.23 -2.45 18.65
C HIS A 464 -19.34 -1.23 18.88
N ALA A 465 -19.83 -0.30 19.70
CA ALA A 465 -19.01 0.80 20.22
C ALA A 465 -18.17 0.27 21.39
N ILE A 466 -16.88 0.54 21.40
CA ILE A 466 -15.93 0.09 22.43
C ILE A 466 -15.04 1.25 22.89
N PRO A 467 -14.78 1.40 24.20
CA PRO A 467 -13.64 2.20 24.67
C PRO A 467 -12.36 1.60 24.08
N GLY A 468 -11.53 2.38 23.40
CA GLY A 468 -10.32 1.81 22.79
C GLY A 468 -9.28 2.83 22.39
N ASP A 469 -8.03 2.56 22.78
CA ASP A 469 -6.87 3.33 22.37
C ASP A 469 -6.05 2.52 21.36
N LEU A 470 -5.77 3.09 20.19
CA LEU A 470 -4.99 2.44 19.13
C LEU A 470 -3.58 2.01 19.59
N LEU A 471 -3.07 2.59 20.69
CA LEU A 471 -1.77 2.28 21.26
C LEU A 471 -1.82 1.17 22.30
N LYS A 472 -2.98 0.92 22.92
CA LYS A 472 -3.16 -0.10 23.95
C LYS A 472 -3.43 -1.48 23.36
N LYS A 473 -3.41 -2.50 24.22
CA LYS A 473 -3.35 -3.91 23.81
C LYS A 473 -4.71 -4.58 23.66
N ASN A 474 -5.79 -4.05 24.24
CA ASN A 474 -7.03 -4.81 24.37
C ASN A 474 -7.99 -4.56 23.19
N SER A 475 -8.49 -3.34 23.01
CA SER A 475 -9.66 -3.10 22.16
C SER A 475 -9.42 -3.37 20.66
N LEU A 476 -8.34 -2.82 20.09
CA LEU A 476 -8.01 -3.07 18.67
C LEU A 476 -7.64 -4.54 18.42
N LEU A 477 -6.88 -5.16 19.33
CA LEU A 477 -6.53 -6.58 19.21
C LEU A 477 -7.76 -7.48 19.36
N GLY A 478 -8.66 -7.15 20.27
CA GLY A 478 -9.91 -7.86 20.50
C GLY A 478 -10.81 -7.81 19.28
N ALA A 479 -11.04 -6.62 18.71
CA ALA A 479 -11.82 -6.44 17.49
C ALA A 479 -11.22 -7.21 16.30
N THR A 480 -9.89 -7.19 16.14
CA THR A 480 -9.21 -7.91 15.05
C THR A 480 -9.23 -9.43 15.22
N LYS A 481 -9.14 -9.94 16.46
CA LYS A 481 -9.36 -11.36 16.79
C LYS A 481 -10.81 -11.78 16.55
N ALA A 482 -11.77 -10.96 16.96
CA ALA A 482 -13.20 -11.20 16.73
C ALA A 482 -13.51 -11.30 15.24
N ALA A 483 -13.01 -10.35 14.44
CA ALA A 483 -13.16 -10.39 12.99
C ALA A 483 -12.60 -11.68 12.38
N LYS A 484 -11.42 -12.12 12.82
CA LYS A 484 -10.81 -13.38 12.39
C LYS A 484 -11.67 -14.60 12.76
N LYS A 485 -12.11 -14.69 14.01
CA LYS A 485 -12.95 -15.80 14.51
C LYS A 485 -14.31 -15.87 13.83
N LEU A 486 -14.91 -14.72 13.49
CA LEU A 486 -16.18 -14.63 12.76
C LEU A 486 -16.04 -14.89 11.25
N GLY A 487 -14.83 -15.13 10.73
CA GLY A 487 -14.60 -15.25 9.29
C GLY A 487 -14.85 -13.95 8.51
N VAL A 488 -14.79 -12.80 9.17
CA VAL A 488 -15.09 -11.49 8.57
C VAL A 488 -13.81 -10.86 8.05
N THR A 489 -13.77 -10.59 6.75
CA THR A 489 -12.76 -9.69 6.16
C THR A 489 -13.08 -8.24 6.50
N VAL A 490 -12.15 -7.55 7.17
CA VAL A 490 -12.26 -6.10 7.44
C VAL A 490 -11.79 -5.34 6.20
N ARG A 491 -12.69 -4.55 5.61
CA ARG A 491 -12.44 -3.88 4.33
C ARG A 491 -12.36 -2.37 4.41
N ALA A 492 -12.76 -1.78 5.54
CA ALA A 492 -12.62 -0.35 5.75
C ALA A 492 -12.05 -0.09 7.14
N PHE A 493 -10.94 0.66 7.15
CA PHE A 493 -10.32 1.19 8.35
C PHE A 493 -10.31 2.71 8.29
N TYR A 494 -10.64 3.39 9.39
CA TYR A 494 -10.51 4.84 9.50
C TYR A 494 -9.77 5.23 10.79
N PHE A 495 -8.66 5.94 10.63
CA PHE A 495 -7.81 6.37 11.74
C PHE A 495 -7.72 7.90 11.91
N SER A 496 -8.56 8.66 11.18
CA SER A 496 -8.49 10.13 11.13
C SER A 496 -7.03 10.59 10.96
N ASN A 497 -6.56 11.57 11.73
CA ASN A 497 -5.15 11.94 11.83
C ASN A 497 -4.43 11.37 13.06
N ALA A 498 -5.01 10.39 13.77
CA ALA A 498 -4.42 9.87 15.01
C ALA A 498 -3.02 9.31 14.79
N GLU A 499 -2.79 8.57 13.70
CA GLU A 499 -1.48 8.00 13.32
C GLU A 499 -0.37 9.07 13.19
N GLU A 500 -0.72 10.36 13.06
CA GLU A 500 0.23 11.47 12.93
C GLU A 500 1.03 11.71 14.22
N TYR A 501 0.55 11.23 15.37
CA TYR A 501 1.08 11.61 16.69
C TYR A 501 2.02 10.59 17.32
N TRP A 502 2.31 9.49 16.63
CA TRP A 502 3.08 8.38 17.17
C TRP A 502 3.73 7.53 16.07
N ASN A 503 4.74 6.76 16.47
CA ASN A 503 5.27 5.67 15.67
C ASN A 503 4.39 4.42 15.87
N TYR A 504 4.22 3.59 14.85
CA TYR A 504 3.41 2.36 14.93
C TYR A 504 3.95 1.42 16.02
N PRO A 505 3.28 1.31 17.19
CA PRO A 505 3.75 0.49 18.29
C PRO A 505 3.63 -1.01 17.96
N LYS A 506 4.34 -1.85 18.72
CA LYS A 506 4.28 -3.32 18.56
C LYS A 506 2.84 -3.84 18.66
N THR A 507 2.07 -3.37 19.63
CA THR A 507 0.66 -3.72 19.86
C THR A 507 -0.21 -3.47 18.61
N PHE A 508 -0.11 -2.28 18.02
CA PHE A 508 -0.83 -1.94 16.79
C PHE A 508 -0.42 -2.83 15.62
N ARG A 509 0.89 -3.05 15.43
CA ARG A 509 1.41 -3.92 14.36
C ARG A 509 0.92 -5.36 14.51
N GLU A 510 0.84 -5.87 15.74
CA GLU A 510 0.34 -7.21 16.04
C GLU A 510 -1.15 -7.35 15.72
N ALA A 511 -1.98 -6.38 16.11
CA ALA A 511 -3.40 -6.38 15.76
C ALA A 511 -3.61 -6.33 14.24
N MET A 512 -2.88 -5.46 13.53
CA MET A 512 -2.95 -5.36 12.07
C MET A 512 -2.37 -6.59 11.35
N LYS A 513 -1.47 -7.34 11.98
CA LYS A 513 -0.92 -8.57 11.41
C LYS A 513 -1.97 -9.67 11.33
N ILE A 514 -2.86 -9.79 12.31
CA ILE A 514 -3.81 -10.90 12.38
C ILE A 514 -5.14 -10.62 11.70
N VAL A 515 -5.52 -9.36 11.54
CA VAL A 515 -6.82 -9.00 10.97
C VAL A 515 -6.94 -9.52 9.52
N PRO A 516 -8.06 -10.16 9.16
CA PRO A 516 -8.28 -10.59 7.78
C PRO A 516 -8.52 -9.37 6.88
N MET A 517 -7.70 -9.24 5.84
CA MET A 517 -7.77 -8.19 4.82
C MET A 517 -7.69 -8.83 3.44
N ASP A 518 -8.30 -8.20 2.44
CA ASP A 518 -8.21 -8.63 1.04
C ASP A 518 -7.81 -7.47 0.11
N LYS A 519 -7.82 -7.71 -1.20
CA LYS A 519 -7.50 -6.69 -2.21
C LYS A 519 -8.48 -5.50 -2.18
N ARG A 520 -9.70 -5.65 -1.64
CA ARG A 520 -10.69 -4.57 -1.53
C ARG A 520 -10.50 -3.73 -0.27
N THR A 521 -9.78 -4.24 0.73
CA THR A 521 -9.53 -3.51 1.98
C THR A 521 -8.84 -2.17 1.71
N VAL A 522 -9.36 -1.12 2.35
CA VAL A 522 -8.78 0.23 2.36
C VAL A 522 -8.56 0.74 3.78
N VAL A 523 -7.49 1.51 3.93
CA VAL A 523 -7.23 2.32 5.12
C VAL A 523 -7.33 3.78 4.70
N VAL A 524 -8.26 4.51 5.31
CA VAL A 524 -8.50 5.93 5.05
C VAL A 524 -8.06 6.76 6.27
N ARG A 525 -7.36 7.85 5.99
CA ARG A 525 -6.75 8.69 7.03
C ARG A 525 -6.50 10.11 6.54
N THR A 526 -6.25 11.01 7.47
CA THR A 526 -5.89 12.40 7.22
C THR A 526 -4.59 12.78 7.90
N LEU A 527 -3.96 13.86 7.48
CA LEU A 527 -2.81 14.45 8.17
C LEU A 527 -2.98 15.97 8.26
N SER A 528 -2.56 16.55 9.37
CA SER A 528 -2.82 17.95 9.74
C SER A 528 -1.57 18.84 9.78
N SER A 529 -0.37 18.27 9.66
CA SER A 529 0.89 19.00 9.67
C SER A 529 0.92 20.13 8.66
N ARG A 530 1.46 21.29 9.08
CA ARG A 530 1.73 22.47 8.23
C ARG A 530 2.42 22.13 6.92
N ARG A 531 3.26 21.10 6.92
CA ARG A 531 3.98 20.63 5.72
C ARG A 531 3.04 20.07 4.64
N TRP A 532 1.89 19.52 5.03
CA TRP A 532 0.94 18.84 4.14
C TRP A 532 -0.40 19.57 3.99
N MET A 533 -0.63 20.59 4.82
CA MET A 533 -1.81 21.45 4.70
C MET A 533 -1.90 22.13 3.34
N THR A 534 -3.14 22.31 2.87
CA THR A 534 -3.42 23.20 1.75
C THR A 534 -4.42 24.23 2.23
N LYS A 535 -3.95 25.36 2.80
CA LYS A 535 -4.81 26.41 3.36
C LYS A 535 -5.92 26.86 2.40
N ARG A 536 -5.67 26.78 1.09
CA ARG A 536 -6.62 27.07 0.01
C ARG A 536 -7.84 26.14 -0.04
N HIS A 537 -7.74 24.89 0.45
CA HIS A 537 -8.80 23.87 0.25
C HIS A 537 -9.19 23.08 1.52
N SER A 538 -8.26 22.80 2.43
CA SER A 538 -8.54 22.12 3.72
C SER A 538 -7.32 22.19 4.64
N TYR A 539 -7.58 22.20 5.96
CA TYR A 539 -6.56 22.00 6.99
C TYR A 539 -5.91 20.60 6.93
N PHE A 540 -6.54 19.65 6.22
CA PHE A 540 -6.10 18.26 6.16
C PHE A 540 -5.64 17.83 4.76
N HIS A 541 -4.59 17.02 4.72
CA HIS A 541 -4.24 16.16 3.57
C HIS A 541 -4.92 14.80 3.76
N TYR A 542 -5.56 14.28 2.72
CA TYR A 542 -6.33 13.05 2.75
C TYR A 542 -5.53 11.90 2.11
N SER A 543 -5.64 10.70 2.65
CA SER A 543 -4.92 9.54 2.11
C SER A 543 -5.74 8.25 2.16
N VAL A 544 -5.67 7.49 1.06
CA VAL A 544 -6.19 6.13 0.96
C VAL A 544 -5.03 5.18 0.71
N GLN A 545 -4.94 4.10 1.47
CA GLN A 545 -3.95 3.04 1.27
C GLN A 545 -4.62 1.67 1.13
N GLY A 546 -4.11 0.83 0.21
CA GLY A 546 -4.58 -0.55 0.09
C GLY A 546 -4.23 -1.36 1.34
N GLY A 547 -5.18 -2.11 1.88
CA GLY A 547 -5.03 -2.83 3.15
C GLY A 547 -3.88 -3.83 3.15
N LEU A 548 -3.70 -4.59 2.06
CA LEU A 548 -2.56 -5.50 1.90
C LEU A 548 -1.22 -4.75 1.85
N SER A 549 -1.19 -3.58 1.21
CA SER A 549 0.01 -2.72 1.22
C SER A 549 0.31 -2.19 2.63
N PHE A 550 -0.71 -1.78 3.37
CA PHE A 550 -0.57 -1.32 4.76
C PHE A 550 -0.07 -2.44 5.68
N LYS A 551 -0.67 -3.63 5.56
CA LYS A 551 -0.27 -4.83 6.31
C LYS A 551 1.20 -5.19 6.02
N LYS A 552 1.61 -5.18 4.74
CA LYS A 552 3.00 -5.43 4.34
C LYS A 552 3.96 -4.39 4.92
N MET A 553 3.58 -3.11 4.90
CA MET A 553 4.37 -2.01 5.46
C MET A 553 4.62 -2.20 6.97
N LEU A 554 3.58 -2.55 7.74
CA LEU A 554 3.69 -2.75 9.19
C LEU A 554 4.55 -3.97 9.57
N GLN A 555 4.62 -4.97 8.68
CA GLN A 555 5.34 -6.23 8.89
C GLN A 555 6.80 -6.20 8.43
N ALA A 556 7.22 -5.18 7.68
CA ALA A 556 8.62 -5.05 7.24
C ALA A 556 9.56 -4.96 8.46
N ARG A 557 10.69 -5.68 8.43
CA ARG A 557 11.72 -5.68 9.50
C ARG A 557 12.72 -4.52 9.32
N ILE A 558 13.14 -3.92 10.44
CA ILE A 558 14.18 -2.88 10.48
C ILE A 558 15.53 -3.56 10.27
N TYR A 559 16.29 -3.10 9.29
CA TYR A 559 17.73 -3.37 9.21
C TYR A 559 18.46 -2.08 9.59
N LYS A 560 19.43 -2.15 10.52
CA LYS A 560 20.28 -1.00 10.89
C LYS A 560 20.87 -0.39 9.60
N GLY A 561 20.59 0.89 9.33
CA GLY A 561 21.04 1.60 8.12
C GLY A 561 20.09 1.58 6.91
N TYR A 562 18.89 0.99 7.01
CA TYR A 562 17.90 0.97 5.93
C TYR A 562 16.51 1.44 6.38
N PHE A 563 16.02 2.48 5.71
CA PHE A 563 14.71 3.10 5.98
C PHE A 563 13.66 2.85 4.90
N GLY A 564 13.72 1.84 4.01
CA GLY A 564 12.80 1.77 2.83
C GLY A 564 11.32 1.52 3.14
N PHE A 565 10.64 0.51 2.57
CA PHE A 565 9.16 0.32 2.71
C PHE A 565 8.61 0.20 4.16
N GLN A 566 9.47 0.29 5.16
CA GLN A 566 9.10 0.41 6.55
C GLN A 566 9.09 1.89 6.96
N TYR A 567 7.91 2.36 7.31
CA TYR A 567 7.73 3.68 7.88
C TYR A 567 7.45 3.53 9.37
N PRO A 568 8.29 4.09 10.27
CA PRO A 568 8.03 4.05 11.70
C PRO A 568 6.77 4.82 12.06
N SER A 569 6.37 5.83 11.27
CA SER A 569 5.12 6.58 11.41
C SER A 569 4.48 6.87 10.07
N VAL A 570 3.20 7.25 10.09
CA VAL A 570 2.49 7.75 8.91
C VAL A 570 3.18 8.98 8.31
N ARG A 571 3.83 9.82 9.14
CA ARG A 571 4.52 11.03 8.70
C ARG A 571 5.62 10.71 7.68
N GLN A 572 6.50 9.75 8.03
CA GLN A 572 7.58 9.34 7.14
C GLN A 572 7.08 8.63 5.88
N MET A 573 5.98 7.88 5.98
CA MET A 573 5.31 7.31 4.81
C MET A 573 4.86 8.40 3.84
N MET A 574 4.21 9.43 4.36
CA MET A 574 3.66 10.51 3.55
C MET A 574 4.73 11.44 2.98
N GLU A 575 5.89 11.60 3.63
CA GLU A 575 7.03 12.30 3.03
C GLU A 575 7.49 11.69 1.70
N ARG A 576 7.31 10.38 1.52
CA ARG A 576 7.75 9.67 0.32
C ARG A 576 6.68 9.47 -0.75
N HIS A 577 5.43 9.35 -0.32
CA HIS A 577 4.32 8.98 -1.21
C HIS A 577 3.39 10.13 -1.55
N ARG A 578 3.55 11.32 -0.95
CA ARG A 578 2.68 12.46 -1.23
C ARG A 578 2.76 12.86 -2.69
N VAL A 579 1.59 13.04 -3.30
CA VAL A 579 1.43 13.67 -4.61
C VAL A 579 0.81 15.05 -4.39
N ASN A 580 1.40 16.08 -4.99
CA ASN A 580 0.76 17.39 -5.10
C ASN A 580 -0.15 17.36 -6.32
N THR A 581 -1.46 17.39 -6.11
CA THR A 581 -2.44 17.44 -7.21
C THR A 581 -2.99 18.87 -7.35
N PRO A 582 -3.45 19.28 -8.55
CA PRO A 582 -4.09 20.58 -8.78
C PRO A 582 -5.35 20.81 -7.90
N TYR A 583 -5.97 19.73 -7.41
CA TYR A 583 -7.21 19.75 -6.62
C TYR A 583 -6.97 19.72 -5.09
N GLY A 584 -5.73 19.91 -4.63
CA GLY A 584 -5.34 19.89 -3.22
C GLY A 584 -4.94 18.52 -2.67
N GLY A 585 -4.58 18.48 -1.38
CA GLY A 585 -3.88 17.37 -0.74
C GLY A 585 -4.67 16.05 -0.62
N PHE A 586 -4.52 15.17 -1.61
CA PHE A 586 -5.02 13.79 -1.60
C PHE A 586 -3.95 12.82 -2.10
N THR A 587 -3.87 11.60 -1.58
CA THR A 587 -2.87 10.62 -2.00
C THR A 587 -3.39 9.18 -1.89
N THR A 588 -3.15 8.39 -2.93
CA THR A 588 -3.38 6.95 -2.93
C THR A 588 -2.07 6.18 -2.81
N ILE A 589 -2.02 5.14 -1.96
CA ILE A 589 -0.81 4.34 -1.72
C ILE A 589 -1.13 2.85 -1.86
N GLY A 590 -0.44 2.17 -2.78
CA GLY A 590 -0.47 0.71 -2.86
C GLY A 590 -1.87 0.11 -3.04
N LEU A 591 -2.76 0.81 -3.74
CA LEU A 591 -4.04 0.26 -4.14
C LEU A 591 -3.82 -0.80 -5.23
N PRO A 592 -4.41 -1.99 -5.10
CA PRO A 592 -4.33 -2.99 -6.15
C PRO A 592 -5.13 -2.50 -7.37
N THR A 593 -4.58 -2.73 -8.55
CA THR A 593 -5.29 -2.62 -9.83
C THR A 593 -5.95 -3.96 -10.17
N ARG A 594 -6.74 -4.00 -11.26
CA ARG A 594 -7.49 -5.20 -11.65
C ARG A 594 -6.59 -6.41 -11.83
#